data_AF-A0A9E3Z075-F1
#
_entry.id   AF-A0A9E3Z075-F1
#
_cell.length_a   1.000
_cell.length_b   1.000
_cell.length_c   1.000
_cell.angle_alpha   90.00
_cell.angle_beta   90.00
_cell.angle_gamma   90.00
#
_symmetry.space_group_name_H-M   'P 1'
#
loop_
_entity.id
_entity.type
_entity.pdbx_description
1 polymer ?
#
loop_
_entity_poly.entity_id
_entity_poly.type
_entity_poly.pdbx_seq_one_letter_code
_entity_poly.pdbx_strand_id
1 'polypeptide(L)'
;MKTLLKILVIPAFFLSSPMLMADSEKDCLLEGTVQHGEQGGANTTSVKIHSISKYDSESRCKVRRDQKMEFKLPQDTRLKDAPSGSDVKYRYRSDGSGQADTQLISVGA
;
A
#
# COMPACT_ATOMS: atom_id res chain seq x y z
N MET A 1 -66.44 -29.59 4.47
CA MET A 1 -65.05 -29.82 4.00
C MET A 1 -64.49 -28.50 3.50
N LYS A 2 -63.51 -27.91 4.19
CA LYS A 2 -62.71 -26.78 3.69
C LYS A 2 -61.26 -27.01 4.11
N THR A 3 -60.39 -27.20 3.13
CA THR A 3 -58.97 -27.52 3.26
C THR A 3 -58.17 -26.25 3.49
N LEU A 4 -57.49 -26.15 4.63
CA LEU A 4 -56.56 -25.08 4.95
C LEU A 4 -55.17 -25.45 4.42
N LEU A 5 -54.76 -24.85 3.30
CA LEU A 5 -53.39 -24.91 2.81
C LEU A 5 -52.49 -24.07 3.73
N LYS A 6 -51.59 -24.73 4.46
CA LYS A 6 -50.50 -24.09 5.20
C LYS A 6 -49.30 -23.93 4.25
N ILE A 7 -49.03 -22.70 3.84
CA ILE A 7 -47.84 -22.34 3.06
C ILE A 7 -46.67 -22.23 4.05
N LEU A 8 -45.70 -23.12 3.91
CA LEU A 8 -44.49 -23.16 4.71
C LEU A 8 -43.40 -22.38 3.98
N VAL A 9 -43.20 -21.12 4.37
CA VAL A 9 -42.16 -20.25 3.81
C VAL A 9 -40.83 -20.66 4.42
N ILE A 10 -39.95 -21.25 3.61
CA ILE A 10 -38.57 -21.59 3.98
C ILE A 10 -37.70 -20.35 3.73
N PRO A 11 -37.11 -19.72 4.77
CA PRO A 11 -36.17 -18.62 4.54
C PRO A 11 -34.86 -19.20 3.99
N ALA A 12 -34.54 -18.87 2.74
CA ALA A 12 -33.23 -19.16 2.15
C ALA A 12 -32.17 -18.30 2.87
N PHE A 13 -31.38 -18.95 3.73
CA PHE A 13 -30.18 -18.37 4.32
C PHE A 13 -29.14 -18.19 3.20
N PHE A 14 -29.03 -16.98 2.67
CA PHE A 14 -27.91 -16.60 1.82
C PHE A 14 -26.66 -16.53 2.71
N LEU A 15 -25.87 -17.60 2.71
CA LEU A 15 -24.51 -17.62 3.26
C LEU A 15 -23.62 -16.78 2.36
N SER A 16 -23.57 -15.46 2.58
CA SER A 16 -22.51 -14.62 2.03
C SER A 16 -21.22 -14.96 2.77
N SER A 17 -20.41 -15.82 2.18
CA SER A 17 -19.05 -16.05 2.65
C SER A 17 -18.28 -14.72 2.58
N PRO A 18 -17.60 -14.28 3.65
CA PRO A 18 -16.70 -13.14 3.54
C PRO A 18 -15.58 -13.54 2.59
N MET A 19 -15.47 -12.87 1.45
CA MET A 19 -14.28 -12.92 0.62
C MET A 19 -13.12 -12.36 1.45
N LEU A 20 -12.35 -13.23 2.09
CA LEU A 20 -11.04 -12.91 2.65
C LEU A 20 -10.13 -12.52 1.49
N MET A 21 -10.02 -11.22 1.23
CA MET A 21 -9.06 -10.62 0.30
C MET A 21 -7.65 -10.75 0.91
N ALA A 22 -7.10 -11.96 0.96
CA ALA A 22 -5.83 -12.26 1.63
C ALA A 22 -4.56 -11.89 0.83
N ASP A 23 -4.68 -11.38 -0.41
CA ASP A 23 -3.55 -10.97 -1.28
C ASP A 23 -3.13 -9.49 -1.10
N SER A 24 -3.60 -8.88 -0.02
CA SER A 24 -3.67 -7.44 0.12
C SER A 24 -2.63 -6.91 1.13
N GLU A 25 -2.31 -7.68 2.17
CA GLU A 25 -1.27 -7.32 3.14
C GLU A 25 0.13 -7.35 2.51
N LYS A 26 0.88 -6.28 2.69
CA LYS A 26 2.23 -6.09 2.12
C LYS A 26 3.15 -5.52 3.16
N ASP A 27 4.36 -6.04 3.22
CA ASP A 27 5.48 -5.46 3.96
C ASP A 27 6.72 -5.50 3.05
N CYS A 28 7.11 -4.34 2.54
CA CYS A 28 8.13 -4.20 1.50
C CYS A 28 9.16 -3.13 1.88
N LEU A 29 10.40 -3.35 1.44
CA LEU A 29 11.43 -2.31 1.35
C LEU A 29 11.32 -1.65 -0.03
N LEU A 30 11.16 -0.33 -0.04
CA LEU A 30 11.22 0.49 -1.24
C LEU A 30 12.53 1.25 -1.26
N GLU A 31 13.25 1.16 -2.37
CA GLU A 31 14.48 1.92 -2.58
C GLU A 31 14.27 2.87 -3.76
N GLY A 32 14.72 4.11 -3.56
CA GLY A 32 14.54 5.18 -4.53
C GLY A 32 15.61 6.24 -4.42
N THR A 33 15.48 7.25 -5.26
CA THR A 33 16.41 8.38 -5.33
C THR A 33 15.64 9.69 -5.19
N VAL A 34 16.18 10.62 -4.41
CA VAL A 34 15.63 11.98 -4.26
C VAL A 34 15.84 12.78 -5.54
N GLN A 35 14.79 13.48 -5.96
CA GLN A 35 14.81 14.42 -7.07
C GLN A 35 14.21 15.75 -6.64
N HIS A 36 15.03 16.79 -6.68
CA HIS A 36 14.53 18.17 -6.61
C HIS A 36 14.28 18.69 -8.02
N GLY A 37 13.11 19.28 -8.20
CA GLY A 37 12.73 19.96 -9.43
C GLY A 37 12.06 21.30 -9.11
N GLU A 38 11.76 22.04 -10.16
CA GLU A 38 10.96 23.24 -10.09
C GLU A 38 9.68 23.01 -10.87
N GLN A 39 8.53 23.15 -10.20
CA GLN A 39 7.23 22.98 -10.83
C GLN A 39 6.36 24.19 -10.53
N GLY A 40 6.07 24.98 -11.57
CA GLY A 40 5.26 26.20 -11.45
C GLY A 40 5.88 27.30 -10.58
N GLY A 41 7.21 27.40 -10.55
CA GLY A 41 7.93 28.40 -9.74
C GLY A 41 8.15 28.02 -8.28
N ALA A 42 7.80 26.79 -7.89
CA ALA A 42 8.05 26.25 -6.56
C ALA A 42 9.04 25.08 -6.62
N ASN A 43 9.99 25.05 -5.68
CA ASN A 43 10.88 23.90 -5.48
C ASN A 43 10.05 22.72 -4.97
N THR A 44 10.09 21.60 -5.70
CA THR A 44 9.42 20.36 -5.33
C THR A 44 10.45 19.26 -5.07
N THR A 45 10.28 18.56 -3.96
CA THR A 45 11.04 17.34 -3.66
C THR A 45 10.17 16.14 -3.99
N SER A 46 10.69 15.25 -4.82
CA SER A 46 10.06 13.99 -5.19
C SER A 46 11.03 12.83 -5.01
N VAL A 47 10.51 11.61 -4.94
CA VAL A 47 11.32 10.40 -4.87
C VAL A 47 10.95 9.49 -6.02
N LYS A 48 11.97 9.05 -6.76
CA LYS A 48 11.82 8.04 -7.81
C LYS A 48 12.18 6.67 -7.24
N ILE A 49 11.17 5.86 -6.97
CA ILE A 49 11.36 4.46 -6.54
C ILE A 49 11.83 3.63 -7.75
N HIS A 50 12.91 2.87 -7.57
CA HIS A 50 13.48 2.00 -8.61
C HIS A 50 13.58 0.54 -8.21
N SER A 51 13.41 0.22 -6.92
CA SER A 51 13.47 -1.15 -6.42
C SER A 51 12.40 -1.38 -5.34
N ILE A 52 11.86 -2.59 -5.35
CA ILE A 52 10.93 -3.11 -4.35
C ILE A 52 11.35 -4.52 -3.97
N SER A 53 11.53 -4.75 -2.68
CA SER A 53 11.96 -6.05 -2.15
C SER A 53 11.30 -6.33 -0.81
N LYS A 54 11.53 -7.52 -0.25
CA LYS A 54 11.08 -7.83 1.12
C LYS A 54 11.86 -6.99 2.12
N TYR A 55 11.18 -6.47 3.13
CA TYR A 55 11.84 -5.71 4.19
C TYR A 55 12.75 -6.59 5.07
N ASP A 56 12.29 -7.78 5.44
CA ASP A 56 13.06 -8.82 6.13
C ASP A 56 12.63 -10.23 5.65
N SER A 57 13.16 -11.29 6.29
CA SER A 57 12.86 -12.68 5.92
C SER A 57 11.37 -13.04 6.08
N GLU A 58 10.72 -12.47 7.09
CA GLU A 58 9.33 -12.73 7.46
C GLU A 58 8.35 -11.85 6.68
N SER A 59 8.85 -10.80 6.03
CA SER A 59 8.07 -9.83 5.30
C SER A 59 7.39 -10.42 4.07
N ARG A 60 6.09 -10.16 3.95
CA ARG A 60 5.28 -10.53 2.80
C ARG A 60 5.29 -9.40 1.76
N CYS A 61 6.33 -9.36 0.93
CA CYS A 61 6.36 -8.48 -0.24
C CYS A 61 6.05 -9.26 -1.52
N LYS A 62 4.79 -9.20 -1.96
CA LYS A 62 4.37 -9.73 -3.26
C LYS A 62 3.66 -8.61 -4.03
N VAL A 63 4.38 -8.02 -4.97
CA VAL A 63 3.85 -6.95 -5.82
C VAL A 63 3.80 -7.45 -7.26
N ARG A 64 2.61 -7.41 -7.84
CA ARG A 64 2.42 -7.78 -9.25
C ARG A 64 2.76 -6.59 -10.14
N ARG A 65 3.21 -6.86 -11.37
CA ARG A 65 3.66 -5.81 -12.30
C ARG A 65 2.58 -4.79 -12.66
N ASP A 66 1.32 -5.20 -12.63
CA ASP A 66 0.12 -4.41 -12.93
C ASP A 66 -0.49 -3.73 -11.70
N GLN A 67 0.05 -3.99 -10.51
CA GLN A 67 -0.47 -3.44 -9.27
C GLN A 67 0.01 -2.00 -9.05
N LYS A 68 -0.93 -1.07 -8.91
CA LYS A 68 -0.65 0.27 -8.41
C LYS A 68 -0.63 0.27 -6.88
N MET A 69 0.35 0.92 -6.29
CA MET A 69 0.48 1.08 -4.84
C MET A 69 0.26 2.55 -4.49
N GLU A 70 -0.55 2.79 -3.46
CA GLU A 70 -0.65 4.14 -2.88
C GLU A 70 0.60 4.41 -2.05
N PHE A 71 1.36 5.43 -2.42
CA PHE A 71 2.56 5.83 -1.70
C PHE A 71 2.32 7.20 -1.07
N LYS A 72 2.33 7.26 0.27
CA LYS A 72 2.26 8.51 1.01
C LYS A 72 3.67 8.92 1.37
N LEU A 73 4.17 9.98 0.74
CA LEU A 73 5.48 10.52 1.08
C LEU A 73 5.42 11.02 2.54
N PRO A 74 6.22 10.44 3.46
CA PRO A 74 6.25 10.93 4.83
C PRO A 74 6.77 12.36 4.86
N GLN A 75 6.15 13.19 5.70
CA GLN A 75 6.57 14.58 5.95
C GLN A 75 7.83 14.57 6.83
N ASP A 76 8.94 14.12 6.26
CA ASP A 76 10.23 14.02 6.95
C ASP A 76 11.18 15.10 6.42
N THR A 77 11.70 15.94 7.31
CA THR A 77 12.61 17.03 6.94
C THR A 77 13.91 16.51 6.31
N ARG A 78 14.33 15.29 6.67
CA ARG A 78 15.53 14.64 6.11
C ARG A 78 15.48 14.51 4.60
N LEU A 79 14.28 14.41 4.01
CA LEU A 79 14.11 14.34 2.54
C LEU A 79 14.27 15.71 1.88
N LYS A 80 13.85 16.78 2.56
CA LYS A 80 13.96 18.14 2.03
C LYS A 80 15.42 18.61 2.00
N ASP A 81 16.18 18.23 3.03
CA ASP A 81 17.57 18.63 3.18
C ASP A 81 18.54 17.71 2.41
N ALA A 82 18.07 16.56 1.93
CA ALA A 82 18.87 15.61 1.15
C ALA A 82 19.23 16.20 -0.22
N PRO A 83 20.47 16.10 -0.70
CA PRO A 83 20.81 16.46 -2.08
C PRO A 83 20.03 15.65 -3.13
N SER A 84 19.79 16.22 -4.31
CA SER A 84 19.31 15.45 -5.48
C SER A 84 20.29 14.31 -5.77
N GLY A 85 19.76 13.12 -6.02
CA GLY A 85 20.59 11.93 -6.21
C GLY A 85 20.80 11.10 -4.94
N SER A 86 20.38 11.59 -3.76
CA SER A 86 20.48 10.82 -2.51
C SER A 86 19.62 9.55 -2.58
N ASP A 87 20.17 8.44 -2.10
CA ASP A 87 19.47 7.18 -1.95
C ASP A 87 18.54 7.21 -0.74
N VAL A 88 17.34 6.69 -0.90
CA VAL A 88 16.34 6.63 0.17
C VAL A 88 15.75 5.25 0.29
N LYS A 89 15.47 4.86 1.54
CA LYS A 89 14.84 3.58 1.86
C LYS A 89 13.58 3.80 2.68
N TYR A 90 12.49 3.18 2.25
CA TYR A 90 11.22 3.19 2.97
C TYR A 90 10.76 1.78 3.31
N ARG A 91 10.13 1.64 4.48
CA ARG A 91 9.29 0.47 4.77
C ARG A 91 7.87 0.80 4.36
N TYR A 92 7.34 0.05 3.42
CA TYR A 92 5.96 0.11 2.99
C TYR A 92 5.16 -0.99 3.66
N ARG A 93 4.07 -0.62 4.34
CA ARG A 93 3.14 -1.57 4.93
C ARG A 93 1.73 -1.29 4.44
N SER A 94 1.00 -2.33 4.04
CA SER A 94 -0.45 -2.26 3.83
C SER A 94 -1.08 -3.44 4.55
N ASP A 95 -2.19 -3.21 5.21
CA ASP A 95 -3.01 -4.25 5.85
C ASP A 95 -4.05 -4.85 4.90
N GLY A 96 -4.09 -4.34 3.66
CA GLY A 96 -5.03 -4.78 2.65
C GLY A 96 -6.44 -4.23 2.74
N SER A 97 -6.73 -3.38 3.73
CA SER A 97 -7.96 -2.60 3.84
C SER A 97 -8.03 -1.43 2.85
N GLY A 98 -6.98 -1.26 2.04
CA GLY A 98 -6.73 -0.07 1.22
C GLY A 98 -5.92 0.99 1.94
N GLN A 99 -5.65 0.84 3.24
CA GLN A 99 -4.72 1.71 3.95
C GLN A 99 -3.28 1.25 3.75
N ALA A 100 -2.40 2.23 3.56
CA ALA A 100 -0.95 2.04 3.44
C ALA A 100 -0.21 3.04 4.32
N ASP A 101 0.83 2.54 4.97
CA ASP A 101 1.78 3.28 5.78
C ASP A 101 3.15 3.23 5.11
N THR A 102 3.90 4.32 5.19
CA THR A 102 5.23 4.44 4.59
C THR A 102 6.14 5.15 5.57
N GLN A 103 7.16 4.43 6.02
CA GLN A 103 8.12 4.92 7.00
C GLN A 103 9.48 5.13 6.35
N LEU A 104 10.06 6.32 6.51
CA LEU A 104 11.42 6.60 6.05
C LEU A 104 12.43 5.93 6.99
N ILE A 105 13.13 4.91 6.47
CA ILE A 105 14.16 4.17 7.19
C ILE A 105 15.47 4.96 7.18
N SER A 106 15.92 5.35 5.98
CA SER A 106 17.21 6.02 5.81
C SER A 106 17.23 6.93 4.59
N VAL A 107 18.09 7.94 4.67
CA VAL A 107 18.52 8.81 3.57
C VAL A 107 20.05 8.72 3.56
N GLY A 108 20.64 8.34 2.44
CA GLY A 108 22.08 8.25 2.23
C GLY A 108 22.50 9.09 1.03
N ALA A 109 23.69 9.66 1.09
CA ALA A 109 24.32 10.41 -0.01
C ALA A 109 25.53 9.65 -0.54
#